data_AF-A0A401PML6-F1
#
_entry.id   AF-A0A401PML6-F1
#
_cell.length_a   1.000
_cell.length_b   1.000
_cell.length_c   1.000
_cell.angle_alpha   90.00
_cell.angle_beta   90.00
_cell.angle_gamma   90.00
#
_symmetry.space_group_name_H-M   'P 1'
#
loop_
_entity.id
_entity.type
_entity.pdbx_description
1 polymer ?
#
loop_
_entity_poly.entity_id
_entity_poly.type
_entity_poly.pdbx_seq_one_letter_code
_entity_poly.pdbx_strand_id
1 'polypeptide(L)'
;MRLQPGGAKGINRRVAHTIGIAVDHRRHNKSTESIQCNVQRLKEYRSKLIIFPRKASMPKKRDSSAEEIKVTTQLTGPVMPIKKIYKREKARVISEVKKNFKAFASLRMARANARLFGIRAKRAKEAAEQDVEKKNKI
;
A
#
# COMPACT_ATOMS: atom_id res chain seq x y z
N MET A 1 4.71 -10.96 -4.28
CA MET A 1 3.88 -10.13 -3.36
C MET A 1 4.28 -10.46 -1.92
N ARG A 2 4.46 -9.48 -1.02
CA ARG A 2 4.82 -9.80 0.38
C ARG A 2 3.59 -10.26 1.13
N LEU A 3 3.58 -11.51 1.58
CA LEU A 3 2.65 -11.99 2.59
C LEU A 3 3.24 -11.61 3.95
N GLN A 4 2.63 -10.67 4.67
CA GLN A 4 3.11 -10.35 6.01
C GLN A 4 2.83 -11.51 6.97
N PRO A 5 3.70 -11.75 7.96
CA PRO A 5 3.34 -12.64 9.07
C PRO A 5 2.10 -12.04 9.75
N GLY A 6 0.93 -12.67 9.56
CA GLY A 6 -0.35 -12.20 10.10
C GLY A 6 -1.26 -11.37 9.19
N GLY A 7 -0.93 -11.07 7.92
CA GLY A 7 -1.86 -10.38 7.02
C GLY A 7 -1.40 -10.36 5.55
N ALA A 8 -2.17 -10.76 4.53
CA ALA A 8 -3.59 -11.02 4.36
C ALA A 8 -4.07 -12.38 4.89
N LYS A 9 -4.95 -12.32 5.90
CA LYS A 9 -5.69 -13.40 6.57
C LYS A 9 -5.71 -14.75 5.84
N GLY A 10 -4.81 -15.65 6.22
CA GLY A 10 -5.06 -17.10 6.14
C GLY A 10 -4.32 -17.91 5.06
N ILE A 11 -3.50 -17.32 4.20
CA ILE A 11 -2.71 -18.10 3.22
C ILE A 11 -1.28 -18.27 3.72
N ASN A 12 -0.92 -19.50 4.08
CA ASN A 12 0.46 -19.85 4.40
C ASN A 12 1.31 -19.67 3.13
N ARG A 13 2.50 -19.07 3.28
CA ARG A 13 3.49 -18.86 2.20
C ARG A 13 3.75 -20.10 1.36
N ARG A 14 3.86 -21.29 1.97
CA ARG A 14 4.09 -22.54 1.23
C ARG A 14 2.88 -22.92 0.38
N VAL A 15 1.68 -22.70 0.92
CA VAL A 15 0.40 -22.97 0.24
C VAL A 15 0.10 -21.95 -0.86
N ALA A 16 0.61 -20.72 -0.74
CA ALA A 16 0.47 -19.70 -1.76
C ALA A 16 1.06 -20.14 -3.10
N HIS A 17 2.28 -20.71 -3.09
CA HIS A 17 2.94 -21.20 -4.31
C HIS A 17 2.19 -22.37 -4.97
N THR A 18 1.62 -23.29 -4.19
CA THR A 18 0.84 -24.42 -4.73
C THR A 18 -0.46 -23.99 -5.42
N ILE A 19 -0.94 -22.79 -5.08
CA ILE A 19 -2.19 -22.20 -5.59
C ILE A 19 -1.90 -21.17 -6.71
N GLY A 20 -0.63 -21.01 -7.14
CA GLY A 20 -0.28 -20.09 -8.23
C GLY A 20 -0.12 -18.63 -7.80
N ILE A 21 0.08 -18.36 -6.50
CA ILE A 21 0.34 -17.01 -5.99
C ILE A 21 1.86 -16.79 -5.86
N ALA A 22 2.39 -15.81 -6.58
CA ALA A 22 3.81 -15.44 -6.51
C ALA A 22 4.15 -14.65 -5.22
N VAL A 23 4.95 -15.25 -4.34
CA VAL A 23 5.42 -14.63 -3.09
C VAL A 23 6.84 -14.08 -3.26
N ASP A 24 7.07 -12.87 -2.76
CA ASP A 24 8.40 -12.26 -2.72
C ASP A 24 8.70 -11.78 -1.29
N HIS A 25 9.78 -12.30 -0.71
CA HIS A 25 10.18 -12.08 0.67
C HIS A 25 10.95 -10.78 0.88
N ARG A 26 11.65 -10.31 -0.16
CA ARG A 26 12.51 -9.13 -0.10
C ARG A 26 11.71 -7.83 -0.15
N ARG A 27 10.47 -7.89 -0.65
CA ARG A 27 9.60 -6.73 -0.75
C ARG A 27 9.08 -6.33 0.63
N HIS A 28 9.20 -5.05 0.99
CA HIS A 28 8.59 -4.44 2.18
C HIS A 28 7.56 -3.39 1.77
N ASN A 29 6.45 -3.31 2.49
CA ASN A 29 5.41 -2.29 2.26
C ASN A 29 5.58 -1.19 3.31
N LYS A 30 5.63 0.07 2.85
CA LYS A 30 5.73 1.26 3.72
C LYS A 30 4.36 1.91 3.99
N SER A 31 3.37 1.63 3.15
CA SER A 31 2.05 2.26 3.18
C SER A 31 0.94 1.26 3.47
N THR A 32 -0.06 1.69 4.24
CA THR A 32 -1.20 0.85 4.65
C THR A 32 -2.19 0.65 3.50
N GLU A 33 -2.38 1.65 2.65
CA GLU A 33 -3.29 1.59 1.50
C GLU A 33 -2.87 0.49 0.52
N SER A 34 -1.55 0.37 0.29
CA SER A 34 -1.01 -0.68 -0.57
C SER A 34 -1.26 -2.07 -0.01
N ILE A 35 -1.17 -2.25 1.31
CA ILE A 35 -1.44 -3.53 1.98
C ILE A 35 -2.91 -3.87 1.86
N GLN A 36 -3.82 -2.93 2.11
CA GLN A 36 -5.25 -3.16 2.04
C GLN A 36 -5.71 -3.54 0.62
N CYS A 37 -5.26 -2.82 -0.40
CA CYS A 37 -5.53 -3.15 -1.81
C CYS A 37 -5.05 -4.57 -2.17
N ASN A 38 -3.85 -4.92 -1.71
CA ASN A 38 -3.26 -6.24 -1.90
C ASN A 38 -4.03 -7.35 -1.18
N VAL A 39 -4.48 -7.11 0.05
CA VAL A 39 -5.32 -8.04 0.82
C VAL A 39 -6.64 -8.29 0.09
N GLN A 40 -7.28 -7.21 -0.39
CA GLN A 40 -8.54 -7.30 -1.12
C GLN A 40 -8.37 -8.11 -2.41
N ARG A 41 -7.31 -7.84 -3.19
CA ARG A 41 -6.98 -8.61 -4.40
C ARG A 41 -6.78 -10.11 -4.13
N LEU A 42 -6.13 -10.46 -3.02
CA LEU A 42 -5.92 -11.87 -2.66
C LEU A 42 -7.22 -12.57 -2.24
N LYS A 43 -8.15 -11.87 -1.59
CA LYS A 43 -9.47 -12.41 -1.28
C LYS A 43 -10.27 -12.65 -2.56
N GLU A 44 -10.28 -11.70 -3.48
CA GLU A 44 -10.95 -11.83 -4.78
C GLU A 44 -10.34 -12.94 -5.65
N TYR A 45 -9.02 -13.11 -5.62
CA TYR A 45 -8.36 -14.24 -6.26
C TYR A 45 -8.87 -15.56 -5.68
N ARG A 46 -8.88 -15.67 -4.34
CA ARG A 46 -9.30 -16.88 -3.64
C ARG A 46 -10.76 -17.24 -3.88
N SER A 47 -11.66 -16.26 -4.00
CA SER A 47 -13.08 -16.52 -4.30
C SER A 47 -13.32 -16.97 -5.74
N LYS A 48 -12.44 -16.59 -6.69
CA LYS A 48 -12.53 -16.99 -8.10
C LYS A 48 -11.75 -18.26 -8.42
N LEU A 49 -10.95 -18.74 -7.47
CA LEU A 49 -10.07 -19.87 -7.66
C LEU A 49 -10.85 -21.17 -7.45
N ILE A 50 -10.82 -22.03 -8.47
CA ILE A 50 -11.36 -23.39 -8.42
C ILE A 50 -10.19 -24.35 -8.19
N ILE A 51 -10.15 -25.00 -7.03
CA ILE A 51 -9.16 -26.02 -6.66
C ILE A 51 -9.73 -27.41 -6.97
N PHE A 52 -9.04 -28.16 -7.81
CA PHE A 52 -9.39 -29.54 -8.14
C PHE A 52 -8.91 -30.49 -7.02
N PRO A 53 -9.72 -31.49 -6.64
CA PRO A 53 -9.30 -32.50 -5.68
C PRO A 53 -8.16 -33.34 -6.26
N ARG A 54 -7.16 -33.65 -5.42
CA ARG A 54 -6.04 -34.53 -5.83
C ARG A 54 -6.50 -35.95 -6.17
N LYS A 55 -7.59 -36.40 -5.54
CA LYS A 55 -8.27 -37.67 -5.81
C LYS A 55 -9.76 -37.38 -5.95
N ALA A 56 -10.35 -37.64 -7.11
CA ALA A 56 -11.76 -37.33 -7.38
C ALA A 56 -12.73 -38.07 -6.44
N SER A 57 -12.35 -39.25 -5.95
CA SER A 57 -13.14 -40.05 -5.00
C SER A 57 -13.10 -39.56 -3.55
N MET A 58 -12.13 -38.71 -3.18
CA MET A 58 -11.97 -38.21 -1.82
C MET A 58 -11.70 -36.70 -1.83
N PRO A 59 -12.72 -35.88 -2.11
CA PRO A 59 -12.60 -34.43 -2.04
C PRO A 59 -12.36 -33.97 -0.60
N LYS A 60 -11.45 -33.01 -0.42
CA LYS A 60 -11.13 -32.39 0.87
C LYS A 60 -11.88 -31.07 1.02
N LYS A 61 -11.92 -30.55 2.26
CA LYS A 61 -12.60 -29.28 2.64
C LYS A 61 -12.20 -28.02 1.84
N ARG A 62 -11.10 -28.07 1.08
CA ARG A 62 -10.61 -26.92 0.27
C ARG A 62 -10.76 -27.14 -1.23
N ASP A 63 -11.32 -28.27 -1.63
CA ASP A 63 -11.56 -28.62 -3.02
C ASP A 63 -12.93 -28.10 -3.46
N SER A 64 -13.10 -27.89 -4.76
CA SER A 64 -14.30 -27.30 -5.34
C SER A 64 -15.38 -28.37 -5.56
N SER A 65 -16.63 -27.94 -5.70
CA SER A 65 -17.74 -28.87 -5.96
C SER A 65 -17.61 -29.51 -7.35
N ALA A 66 -18.21 -30.69 -7.53
CA ALA A 66 -18.19 -31.38 -8.82
C ALA A 66 -18.89 -30.59 -9.93
N GLU A 67 -19.83 -29.70 -9.56
CA GLU A 67 -20.55 -28.82 -10.48
C GLU A 67 -19.66 -27.67 -10.98
N GLU A 68 -18.94 -27.01 -10.07
CA GLU A 68 -17.99 -25.95 -10.42
C GLU A 68 -16.87 -26.49 -11.31
N ILE A 69 -16.38 -27.70 -11.02
CA ILE A 69 -15.34 -28.36 -11.80
C ILE A 69 -15.76 -28.59 -13.26
N LYS A 70 -17.02 -28.99 -13.51
CA LYS A 70 -17.53 -29.24 -14.86
C LYS A 70 -17.72 -27.97 -15.68
N VAL A 71 -18.11 -26.87 -15.03
CA VAL A 71 -18.31 -25.56 -15.68
C VAL A 71 -16.98 -24.83 -15.88
N THR A 72 -15.91 -25.25 -15.23
CA THR A 72 -14.61 -24.59 -15.27
C THR A 72 -14.02 -24.59 -16.68
N THR A 73 -13.67 -23.39 -17.16
CA THR A 73 -12.92 -23.20 -18.41
C THR A 73 -11.59 -22.49 -18.13
N GLN A 74 -10.62 -22.70 -19.01
CA GLN A 74 -9.34 -22.00 -18.90
C GLN A 74 -9.53 -20.52 -19.25
N LEU A 75 -9.07 -19.64 -18.35
CA LEU A 75 -9.00 -18.21 -18.65
C LEU A 75 -7.89 -17.95 -19.66
N THR A 76 -8.23 -17.39 -20.81
CA THR A 76 -7.26 -16.89 -21.80
C THR A 76 -6.89 -15.44 -21.48
N GLY A 77 -5.59 -15.18 -21.29
CA GLY A 77 -5.06 -13.84 -20.98
C GLY A 77 -4.64 -13.63 -19.52
N PRO A 78 -4.33 -12.38 -19.11
CA PRO A 78 -3.77 -12.09 -17.81
C PRO A 78 -4.80 -12.24 -16.68
N VAL A 79 -4.44 -13.00 -15.65
CA VAL A 79 -5.30 -13.21 -14.47
C VAL A 79 -5.46 -11.90 -13.67
N MET A 80 -6.70 -11.40 -13.62
CA MET A 80 -7.08 -10.16 -12.94
C MET A 80 -6.16 -8.96 -13.32
N PRO A 81 -6.34 -8.36 -14.51
CA PRO A 81 -5.50 -7.27 -14.97
C PRO A 81 -5.55 -6.08 -14.01
N ILE A 82 -4.39 -5.49 -13.74
CA ILE A 82 -4.29 -4.30 -12.88
C ILE A 82 -4.73 -3.09 -13.70
N LYS A 83 -5.89 -2.53 -13.35
CA LYS A 83 -6.41 -1.31 -13.98
C LYS A 83 -6.02 -0.10 -13.15
N LYS A 84 -5.52 0.95 -13.81
CA LYS A 84 -5.31 2.27 -13.17
C LYS A 84 -6.65 2.98 -13.12
N ILE A 85 -7.30 2.95 -11.97
CA ILE A 85 -8.59 3.60 -11.77
C ILE A 85 -8.32 5.03 -11.27
N TYR A 86 -8.83 6.00 -12.01
CA TYR A 86 -8.80 7.40 -11.61
C TYR A 86 -10.19 7.81 -11.13
N LYS A 87 -10.27 8.34 -9.91
CA LYS A 87 -11.52 8.90 -9.39
C LYS A 87 -11.74 10.26 -10.04
N ARG A 88 -12.76 10.38 -10.89
CA ARG A 88 -13.16 11.68 -11.45
C ARG A 88 -13.86 12.49 -10.36
N GLU A 89 -13.29 13.63 -10.00
CA GLU A 89 -13.92 14.56 -9.07
C GLU A 89 -14.99 15.38 -9.79
N LYS A 90 -16.12 15.62 -9.11
CA LYS A 90 -17.17 16.51 -9.62
C LYS A 90 -16.74 17.96 -9.47
N ALA A 91 -17.17 18.83 -10.38
CA ALA A 91 -16.99 20.27 -10.24
C ALA A 91 -17.63 20.77 -8.93
N ARG A 92 -16.92 21.63 -8.22
CA ARG A 92 -17.37 22.23 -6.95
C ARG A 92 -17.05 23.72 -6.98
N VAL A 93 -17.86 24.51 -6.27
CA VAL A 93 -17.60 25.93 -6.05
C VAL A 93 -16.28 26.10 -5.30
N ILE A 94 -15.47 27.07 -5.74
CA ILE A 94 -14.15 27.34 -5.17
C ILE A 94 -14.32 28.06 -3.83
N SER A 95 -13.88 27.43 -2.73
CA SER A 95 -13.82 28.04 -1.40
C SER A 95 -12.85 29.22 -1.35
N GLU A 96 -13.14 30.25 -0.55
CA GLU A 96 -12.29 31.45 -0.40
C GLU A 96 -10.85 31.14 0.00
N VAL A 97 -10.65 30.16 0.88
CA VAL A 97 -9.31 29.68 1.29
C VAL A 97 -8.48 29.21 0.09
N LYS A 98 -9.10 28.54 -0.88
CA LYS A 98 -8.43 28.07 -2.10
C LYS A 98 -8.14 29.21 -3.07
N LYS A 99 -8.97 30.26 -3.11
CA LYS A 99 -8.72 31.46 -3.92
C LYS A 99 -7.52 32.25 -3.40
N ASN A 100 -7.41 32.36 -2.08
CA ASN A 100 -6.34 33.13 -1.43
C ASN A 100 -5.03 32.34 -1.28
N PHE A 101 -5.03 31.04 -1.60
CA PHE A 101 -3.85 30.20 -1.50
C PHE A 101 -2.82 30.52 -2.60
N LYS A 102 -1.68 31.11 -2.20
CA LYS A 102 -0.57 31.44 -3.10
C LYS A 102 0.31 30.20 -3.38
N ALA A 103 -0.12 29.35 -4.32
CA ALA A 103 0.56 28.09 -4.64
C ALA A 103 2.06 28.26 -5.00
N PHE A 104 2.38 29.23 -5.86
CA PHE A 104 3.76 29.48 -6.28
C PHE A 104 4.66 29.89 -5.10
N ALA A 105 4.18 30.81 -4.25
CA ALA A 105 4.92 31.27 -3.09
C ALA A 105 5.12 30.12 -2.08
N SER A 106 4.08 29.31 -1.83
CA SER A 106 4.15 28.14 -0.95
C SER A 106 5.21 27.13 -1.41
N LEU A 107 5.28 26.84 -2.71
CA LEU A 107 6.30 25.92 -3.25
C LEU A 107 7.72 26.48 -3.09
N ARG A 108 7.91 27.78 -3.33
CA ARG A 108 9.22 28.46 -3.15
C ARG A 108 9.65 28.43 -1.68
N MET A 109 8.73 28.73 -0.76
CA MET A 109 9.00 28.68 0.69
C MET A 109 9.30 27.26 1.17
N ALA A 110 8.57 26.24 0.71
CA ALA A 110 8.85 24.85 1.06
C ALA A 110 10.26 24.41 0.62
N ARG A 111 10.68 24.78 -0.60
CA ARG A 111 12.04 24.53 -1.09
C ARG A 111 13.10 25.25 -0.24
N ALA A 112 12.87 26.53 0.08
CA ALA A 112 13.79 27.31 0.91
C ALA A 112 13.91 26.73 2.33
N ASN A 113 12.80 26.31 2.93
CA ASN A 113 12.76 25.69 4.26
C ASN A 113 13.50 24.34 4.26
N ALA A 114 13.28 23.49 3.26
CA ALA A 114 14.01 22.22 3.14
C ALA A 114 15.53 22.44 2.99
N ARG A 115 15.94 23.45 2.21
CA ARG A 115 17.36 23.79 2.02
C ARG A 115 18.01 24.38 3.27
N LEU A 116 17.30 25.26 3.99
CA LEU A 116 17.84 26.01 5.12
C LEU A 116 17.59 25.36 6.48
N PHE A 117 16.92 24.20 6.54
CA PHE A 117 16.57 23.52 7.78
C PHE A 117 17.79 23.28 8.68
N GLY A 118 18.85 22.69 8.15
CA GLY A 118 20.06 22.39 8.92
C GLY A 118 20.77 23.64 9.45
N ILE A 119 20.91 24.68 8.60
CA ILE A 119 21.55 25.95 8.99
C ILE A 119 20.75 26.66 10.08
N ARG A 120 19.42 26.69 9.94
CA ARG A 120 18.54 27.30 10.94
C ARG A 120 18.57 26.52 12.26
N ALA A 121 18.56 25.19 12.19
CA ALA A 121 18.68 24.35 13.39
C ALA A 121 20.03 24.55 14.10
N LYS A 122 21.14 24.67 13.35
CA LYS A 122 22.47 24.97 13.90
C LYS A 122 22.51 26.33 14.58
N ARG A 123 22.07 27.39 13.90
CA ARG A 123 22.01 28.75 14.46
C ARG A 123 21.10 28.85 15.68
N ALA A 124 19.98 28.14 15.68
CA ALA A 124 19.08 28.11 16.84
C ALA A 124 19.74 27.42 18.06
N LYS A 125 20.54 26.38 17.85
CA LYS A 125 21.32 25.73 18.92
C LYS A 125 22.42 26.64 19.45
N GLU A 126 23.22 27.24 18.56
CA GLU A 126 24.30 28.16 18.95
C GLU A 126 23.77 29.38 19.70
N ALA A 127 22.62 29.95 19.27
CA ALA A 127 21.97 31.05 19.98
C ALA A 127 21.49 30.63 21.38
N ALA A 128 20.88 29.44 21.51
CA ALA A 128 20.45 28.92 22.80
C ALA A 128 21.63 28.64 23.74
N GLU A 129 22.75 28.12 23.23
CA GLU A 129 23.98 27.91 23.99
C GLU A 129 24.59 29.25 24.47
N GLN A 130 24.61 30.27 23.61
CA GLN A 130 25.06 31.62 23.99
C GLN A 130 24.15 32.28 25.03
N ASP A 131 22.84 32.07 24.96
CA ASP A 131 21.89 32.59 25.95
C ASP A 131 22.03 31.88 27.30
N VAL A 132 22.37 30.58 27.31
CA VAL A 132 22.71 29.83 28.53
C VAL A 132 24.03 30.33 29.11
N GLU A 133 25.05 30.55 28.28
CA GLU A 133 26.35 31.04 28.74
C GLU A 133 26.25 32.47 29.32
N LYS A 134 25.41 33.32 28.73
CA LYS A 134 25.10 34.66 29.27
C LYS A 134 24.38 34.58 30.61
N LYS A 135 23.43 33.64 30.79
CA LYS A 135 22.74 33.43 32.06
C LYS A 135 23.64 32.89 33.16
N ASN A 136 24.64 32.07 32.83
CA ASN A 136 25.59 31.52 33.81
C ASN A 136 26.70 32.51 34.21
N LYS A 137 26.85 33.62 33.48
CA LYS A 137 27.81 34.70 33.77
C LYS A 137 27.20 35.87 34.57
N ILE A 138 25.91 35.78 34.91
CA ILE A 138 25.19 36.65 35.85
C ILE A 138 25.02 35.88 37.15
#